data_AF-A0A351NUL3-F1
#
_entry.id   AF-A0A351NUL3-F1
#
_cell.length_a   1.000
_cell.length_b   1.000
_cell.length_c   1.000
_cell.angle_alpha   90.00
_cell.angle_beta   90.00
_cell.angle_gamma   90.00
#
_symmetry.space_group_name_H-M   'P 1'
#
loop_
_entity.id
_entity.type
_entity.pdbx_description
1 polymer ?
#
loop_
_entity_poly.entity_id
_entity_poly.type
_entity_poly.pdbx_seq_one_letter_code
_entity_poly.pdbx_strand_id
1 'polypeptide(L)' 'AHLIASEDDPILPIEDLDKIKPCKNLIINRQKHGGHCGFILNAKGESWISQALVETFNGYIN' A
#
# COMPACT_ATOMS: atom_id res chain seq x y z
N ALA A 1 7.15 -5.23 9.41
CA ALA A 1 5.73 -5.09 9.02
C ALA A 1 5.64 -4.03 7.94
N HIS A 2 4.72 -4.18 6.99
CA HIS A 2 4.51 -3.25 5.88
C HIS A 2 3.06 -2.79 5.86
N LEU A 3 2.85 -1.50 5.62
CA LEU A 3 1.54 -0.90 5.36
C LEU A 3 1.59 -0.23 3.99
N ILE A 4 0.71 -0.63 3.08
CA ILE A 4 0.52 0.05 1.79
C ILE A 4 -0.82 0.76 1.87
N ALA A 5 -0.82 2.07 1.62
CA ALA A 5 -2.01 2.92 1.72
C ALA A 5 -2.08 3.84 0.49
N SER A 6 -3.30 4.14 0.04
CA SER A 6 -3.54 4.98 -1.12
C SER A 6 -4.17 6.31 -0.74
N GLU A 7 -3.70 7.40 -1.36
CA GLU A 7 -4.26 8.75 -1.17
C GLU A 7 -5.69 8.90 -1.70
N ASP A 8 -6.05 8.09 -2.70
CA ASP A 8 -7.38 8.08 -3.32
C ASP A 8 -8.29 6.98 -2.76
N ASP A 9 -8.01 6.44 -1.56
CA ASP A 9 -8.92 5.56 -0.83
C ASP A 9 -10.12 6.37 -0.26
N PRO A 10 -11.36 6.15 -0.75
CA PRO A 10 -12.52 6.90 -0.28
C PRO A 10 -13.05 6.47 1.10
N ILE A 11 -12.54 5.36 1.66
CA ILE A 11 -13.02 4.77 2.91
C ILE A 11 -12.03 5.00 4.04
N LEU A 12 -10.72 4.90 3.76
CA LEU A 12 -9.63 5.12 4.73
C LEU A 12 -8.82 6.36 4.34
N PRO A 13 -9.12 7.54 4.91
CA PRO A 13 -8.42 8.78 4.61
C PRO A 13 -6.91 8.67 4.88
N ILE A 14 -6.08 9.24 4.01
CA ILE A 14 -4.63 9.09 4.11
C ILE A 14 -4.05 9.80 5.34
N GLU A 15 -4.76 10.80 5.86
CA GLU A 15 -4.41 11.55 7.07
C GLU A 15 -4.46 10.67 8.32
N ASP A 16 -5.17 9.53 8.28
CA ASP A 16 -5.18 8.58 9.40
C ASP A 16 -3.82 7.92 9.60
N LEU A 17 -2.93 7.91 8.59
CA LEU A 17 -1.56 7.48 8.75
C LEU A 17 -0.79 8.31 9.78
N ASP A 18 -1.12 9.61 9.92
CA ASP A 18 -0.46 10.51 10.88
C ASP A 18 -0.82 10.16 12.33
N LYS A 19 -1.90 9.40 12.53
CA LYS A 19 -2.33 8.89 13.85
C LYS A 19 -1.56 7.64 14.27
N ILE A 20 -0.83 7.01 13.34
CA ILE A 20 -0.04 5.81 13.63
C ILE A 20 1.23 6.22 14.38
N LYS A 21 1.43 5.64 15.56
CA LYS A 21 2.66 5.88 16.34
C LYS A 21 3.89 5.39 15.55
N PRO A 22 4.95 6.21 15.40
CA PRO A 22 6.16 5.79 14.71
C PRO A 22 6.75 4.52 15.32
N CYS A 23 7.04 3.53 14.48
CA CYS A 23 7.58 2.25 14.88
C CYS A 23 8.74 1.86 13.96
N LYS A 24 9.91 1.53 14.53
CA LYS A 24 11.11 1.15 13.76
C LYS A 24 10.90 -0.07 12.85
N ASN A 25 9.93 -0.91 13.18
CA ASN A 25 9.66 -2.16 12.46
C ASN A 25 8.48 -2.05 11.48
N LEU A 26 7.90 -0.86 11.32
CA LEU A 26 6.80 -0.60 10.40
C LEU A 26 7.30 0.28 9.25
N ILE A 27 7.19 -0.24 8.03
CA ILE A 27 7.45 0.52 6.80
C ILE A 27 6.08 0.92 6.24
N ILE A 28 5.88 2.22 6.00
CA ILE A 28 4.65 2.77 5.44
C ILE A 28 4.94 3.22 4.00
N ASN A 29 4.29 2.57 3.04
CA ASN A 29 4.38 2.84 1.62
C ASN A 29 3.12 3.59 1.19
N ARG A 30 3.20 4.92 1.18
CA ARG A 30 2.13 5.81 0.74
C ARG A 30 2.14 5.93 -0.79
N GLN A 31 1.02 5.62 -1.42
CA GLN A 31 0.83 5.64 -2.87
C GLN A 31 -0.17 6.72 -3.25
N LYS A 32 0.06 7.38 -4.39
CA LYS A 32 -0.86 8.40 -4.90
C LYS A 32 -2.17 7.81 -5.43
N HIS A 33 -2.09 6.61 -6.02
CA HIS A 33 -3.21 5.95 -6.69
C HIS A 33 -3.26 4.46 -6.37
N GLY A 34 -4.47 3.97 -6.14
CA GLY A 34 -4.72 2.59 -5.74
C GLY A 34 -6.16 2.29 -5.36
N GLY A 35 -6.94 3.32 -5.00
CA GLY A 35 -8.28 3.15 -4.45
C GLY A 35 -8.28 2.35 -3.14
N HIS A 36 -9.46 1.89 -2.72
CA HIS A 36 -9.62 1.25 -1.41
C HIS A 36 -9.01 -0.16 -1.29
N CYS A 37 -9.38 -1.07 -2.20
CA CYS A 37 -8.93 -2.48 -2.13
C CYS A 37 -8.29 -2.97 -3.41
N GLY A 38 -8.60 -2.34 -4.54
CA GLY A 38 -8.30 -2.92 -5.85
C GLY A 38 -6.86 -2.69 -6.29
N PHE A 39 -6.23 -1.59 -5.88
CA PHE A 39 -4.91 -1.17 -6.38
C PHE A 39 -4.84 -1.30 -7.91
N ILE A 40 -5.91 -0.81 -8.56
CA ILE A 40 -6.21 -1.09 -9.96
C ILE A 40 -5.30 -0.26 -10.85
N LEU A 41 -4.60 -0.94 -11.76
CA LEU A 41 -3.68 -0.37 -12.72
C LEU A 41 -4.38 0.11 -13.99
N ASN A 42 -5.44 -0.58 -14.41
CA ASN A 42 -6.14 -0.26 -15.66
C ASN A 42 -7.59 -0.76 -15.69
N ALA A 43 -8.32 -0.36 -16.73
CA ALA A 43 -9.74 -0.68 -16.94
C ALA A 43 -10.04 -2.18 -17.13
N LYS A 44 -9.02 -3.04 -17.27
CA LYS A 44 -9.19 -4.50 -17.29
C LYS A 44 -9.24 -5.11 -15.88
N GLY A 45 -9.07 -4.29 -14.84
CA GLY A 45 -9.06 -4.74 -13.44
C GLY A 45 -7.74 -5.36 -13.00
N GLU A 46 -6.66 -5.20 -13.77
CA GLU A 46 -5.34 -5.64 -13.35
C GLU A 46 -4.90 -4.84 -12.12
N SER A 47 -4.32 -5.50 -11.13
CA SER A 47 -3.88 -4.88 -9.88
C SER A 47 -2.36 -4.91 -9.77
N TRP A 48 -1.76 -3.80 -9.36
CA TRP A 48 -0.32 -3.72 -9.14
C TRP A 48 0.10 -4.25 -7.75
N ILE A 49 -0.85 -4.47 -6.83
CA ILE A 49 -0.52 -4.88 -5.44
C ILE A 49 0.18 -6.24 -5.40
N SER A 50 -0.21 -7.17 -6.27
CA SER A 50 0.40 -8.50 -6.32
C SER A 50 1.90 -8.43 -6.60
N GLN A 51 2.31 -7.55 -7.51
CA GLN A 51 3.72 -7.34 -7.81
C GLN A 51 4.46 -6.69 -6.63
N ALA A 52 3.86 -5.65 -6.02
CA ALA A 52 4.43 -4.99 -4.85
C ALA A 52 4.65 -5.97 -3.67
N LEU A 53 3.73 -6.94 -3.48
CA LEU A 53 3.87 -7.99 -2.48
C LEU A 53 5.04 -8.94 -2.82
N VAL A 54 5.16 -9.39 -4.06
CA VAL A 54 6.27 -10.25 -4.50
C VAL A 54 7.62 -9.56 -4.27
N GLU A 55 7.74 -8.29 -4.67
CA GLU A 55 8.95 -7.49 -4.44
C GLU A 55 9.28 -7.36 -2.95
N THR A 56 8.26 -7.11 -2.12
CA THR A 56 8.40 -7.03 -0.66
C THR A 56 8.90 -8.34 -0.07
N PHE A 57 8.33 -9.48 -0.48
CA PHE A 57 8.73 -10.80 0.03
C PHE A 57 10.13 -11.20 -0.44
N ASN A 58 10.49 -10.91 -1.70
CA ASN A 58 11.82 -11.20 -2.22
C ASN A 58 12.92 -10.49 -1.43
N GLY A 59 12.66 -9.28 -0.90
CA GLY A 59 13.61 -8.57 -0.03
C GLY A 59 13.89 -9.27 1.31
N TYR A 60 13.12 -10.30 1.68
CA TYR A 60 13.32 -11.09 2.91
C TYR A 60 13.94 -12.47 2.67
N ILE A 61 13.95 -12.95 1.42
CA ILE A 61 14.37 -14.31 1.07
C ILE A 61 15.75 -14.31 0.40
N ASN A 62 16.23 -13.15 -0.06
CA ASN A 62 17.59 -12.93 -0.58
C ASN A 62 18.48 -12.30 0.48
#